data_AF-A0A7X9P6T7-F1
#
_entry.id   AF-A0A7X9P6T7-F1
#
_cell.length_a   1.000
_cell.length_b   1.000
_cell.length_c   1.000
_cell.angle_alpha   90.00
_cell.angle_beta   90.00
_cell.angle_gamma   90.00
#
_symmetry.space_group_name_H-M   'P 1'
#
loop_
_entity.id
_entity.type
_entity.pdbx_description
1 polymer ?
#
loop_
_entity_poly.entity_id
_entity_poly.type
_entity_poly.pdbx_seq_one_letter_code
_entity_poly.pdbx_strand_id
1 'polypeptide(L)'
;MSATGRRAMALVAGVGLLRLLGSVPLGLGDAEALYAVYAQHLQGGYLDHPPLIGWLDAAALAVGSSPVALRALALALFSLSAWLLFRLARELFG
;
A
#
# COMPACT_ATOMS: atom_id res chain seq x y z
N MET A 1 17.11 17.77 -1.71
CA MET A 1 15.68 18.01 -1.37
C MET A 1 15.54 19.31 -0.59
N SER A 2 14.56 20.15 -0.92
CA SER A 2 14.23 21.38 -0.18
C SER A 2 13.73 21.07 1.25
N ALA A 3 13.73 22.08 2.14
CA ALA A 3 13.21 21.92 3.51
C ALA A 3 11.74 21.46 3.51
N THR A 4 10.90 22.04 2.64
CA THR A 4 9.51 21.62 2.44
C THR A 4 9.42 20.18 1.94
N GLY A 5 10.29 19.77 1.02
CA GLY A 5 10.33 18.39 0.54
C GLY A 5 10.68 17.38 1.63
N ARG A 6 11.64 17.71 2.52
CA ARG A 6 11.94 16.85 3.67
C ARG A 6 10.77 16.75 4.64
N ARG A 7 10.07 17.86 4.92
CA ARG A 7 8.89 17.88 5.79
C ARG A 7 7.73 17.06 5.20
N ALA A 8 7.44 17.21 3.91
CA ALA A 8 6.42 16.43 3.23
C ALA A 8 6.76 14.92 3.23
N MET A 9 8.01 14.56 2.96
CA MET A 9 8.45 13.17 3.04
C MET A 9 8.31 12.61 4.46
N ALA A 10 8.71 13.37 5.48
CA ALA A 10 8.57 12.97 6.88
C ALA A 10 7.09 12.81 7.28
N LEU A 11 6.21 13.69 6.80
CA LEU A 11 4.77 13.59 7.04
C LEU A 11 4.19 12.33 6.38
N VAL A 12 4.50 12.08 5.10
CA VAL A 12 4.04 10.89 4.38
C VAL A 12 4.53 9.62 5.06
N ALA A 13 5.82 9.55 5.40
CA ALA A 13 6.40 8.42 6.10
C ALA A 13 5.79 8.23 7.50
N GLY A 14 5.59 9.33 8.24
CA GLY A 14 4.99 9.31 9.58
C GLY A 14 3.54 8.81 9.55
N VAL A 15 2.72 9.31 8.63
CA VAL A 15 1.33 8.86 8.45
C VAL A 15 1.28 7.41 7.98
N GLY A 16 2.16 7.01 7.05
CA GLY A 16 2.27 5.62 6.59
C GLY A 16 2.62 4.67 7.74
N LEU A 17 3.58 5.06 8.59
CA LEU A 17 3.96 4.29 9.78
C LEU A 17 2.83 4.21 10.79
N LEU A 18 2.15 5.33 11.08
CA LEU A 18 1.00 5.35 11.99
C LEU A 18 -0.13 4.43 11.51
N ARG A 19 -0.42 4.42 10.20
CA ARG A 19 -1.41 3.49 9.62
C ARG A 19 -0.97 2.03 9.74
N LEU A 20 0.30 1.74 9.49
CA LEU A 20 0.82 0.37 9.62
C LEU A 20 0.74 -0.12 11.07
N LEU A 21 1.22 0.68 12.03
CA LEU A 21 1.16 0.35 13.46
C LEU A 21 -0.27 0.24 13.97
N GLY A 22 -1.16 1.15 13.55
CA GLY A 22 -2.58 1.10 13.88
C GLY A 22 -3.31 -0.13 13.32
N SER A 23 -2.77 -0.77 12.28
CA SER A 23 -3.33 -1.98 11.69
C SER A 23 -2.92 -3.28 12.39
N VAL A 24 -1.93 -3.25 13.28
CA VAL A 24 -1.42 -4.42 14.01
C VAL A 24 -2.51 -5.20 14.76
N PRO A 25 -3.42 -4.56 15.53
CA PRO A 25 -4.47 -5.30 16.24
C PRO A 25 -5.61 -5.77 15.33
N LEU A 26 -5.60 -5.43 14.03
CA LEU A 26 -6.70 -5.69 13.12
C LEU A 26 -6.47 -7.01 12.35
N GLY A 27 -7.45 -7.92 12.45
CA GLY A 27 -7.57 -9.06 11.53
C GLY A 27 -7.87 -8.61 10.09
N LEU A 28 -7.94 -9.54 9.15
CA LEU A 28 -8.32 -9.23 7.77
C LEU A 28 -9.80 -8.82 7.70
N GLY A 29 -10.09 -7.74 6.98
CA GLY A 29 -11.45 -7.44 6.54
C GLY A 29 -11.88 -8.33 5.36
N ASP A 30 -13.16 -8.30 5.02
CA ASP A 30 -13.75 -9.17 3.99
C ASP A 30 -13.00 -9.09 2.64
N ALA A 31 -12.73 -7.86 2.17
CA ALA A 31 -12.01 -7.64 0.92
C ALA A 31 -10.55 -8.12 0.99
N GLU A 32 -9.88 -7.89 2.12
CA GLU A 32 -8.48 -8.32 2.30
C GLU A 32 -8.36 -9.85 2.37
N ALA A 33 -9.33 -10.51 3.00
CA ALA A 33 -9.40 -11.97 3.03
C ALA A 33 -9.65 -12.55 1.63
N LEU A 34 -10.55 -11.93 0.85
CA LEU A 34 -10.80 -12.30 -0.54
C LEU A 34 -9.52 -12.20 -1.39
N TYR A 35 -8.80 -11.08 -1.29
CA TYR A 35 -7.58 -10.89 -2.07
C TYR A 35 -6.42 -11.78 -1.60
N ALA A 36 -6.33 -12.08 -0.30
CA ALA A 36 -5.37 -13.05 0.21
C ALA A 36 -5.59 -14.47 -0.36
N VAL A 37 -6.85 -14.89 -0.52
CA VAL A 37 -7.18 -16.18 -1.17
C VAL A 37 -6.88 -16.12 -2.66
N TYR A 38 -7.18 -14.99 -3.32
CA TYR A 38 -6.86 -14.79 -4.73
C TYR A 38 -5.34 -14.83 -4.98
N ALA A 39 -4.56 -14.21 -4.10
CA ALA A 39 -3.09 -14.22 -4.13
C ALA A 39 -2.49 -15.62 -4.03
N GLN A 40 -3.17 -16.55 -3.35
CA GLN A 40 -2.77 -17.96 -3.29
C GLN A 40 -3.13 -18.75 -4.56
N HIS A 41 -4.12 -18.28 -5.31
CA HIS A 41 -4.65 -18.95 -6.51
C HIS A 41 -4.75 -17.95 -7.67
N LEU A 42 -3.59 -17.42 -8.09
CA LEU A 42 -3.54 -16.39 -9.11
C LEU A 42 -4.23 -16.83 -10.41
N GLN A 43 -5.07 -15.95 -10.93
CA GLN A 43 -5.71 -16.09 -12.23
C GLN A 43 -5.43 -14.85 -13.10
N GLY A 44 -5.84 -14.88 -14.36
CA GLY A 44 -5.67 -13.77 -15.30
C GLY A 44 -6.53 -12.55 -15.01
N GLY A 45 -7.43 -12.63 -14.03
CA GLY A 45 -8.34 -11.58 -13.58
C GLY A 45 -9.39 -12.16 -12.64
N TYR A 46 -10.06 -11.31 -11.87
CA TYR A 46 -11.26 -11.67 -11.10
C TYR A 46 -12.50 -11.18 -11.84
N LEU A 47 -13.69 -11.61 -11.41
CA LEU A 47 -14.95 -11.29 -12.09
C LEU A 47 -15.20 -9.78 -12.24
N ASP A 48 -14.72 -8.98 -11.29
CA ASP A 48 -15.02 -7.56 -11.12
C ASP A 48 -13.78 -6.64 -11.19
N HIS A 49 -12.54 -7.18 -11.23
CA HIS A 49 -11.34 -6.34 -11.29
C HIS A 49 -10.12 -6.99 -11.99
N PRO A 50 -9.22 -6.17 -12.57
CA PRO A 50 -7.96 -6.62 -13.18
C PRO A 50 -7.06 -7.39 -12.21
N PRO A 51 -6.16 -8.26 -12.70
CA PRO A 51 -5.40 -9.19 -11.85
C PRO A 51 -4.36 -8.54 -10.95
N LEU A 52 -4.01 -7.27 -11.18
CA LEU A 52 -2.90 -6.60 -10.52
C LEU A 52 -2.99 -6.65 -9.00
N ILE A 53 -4.18 -6.51 -8.41
CA ILE A 53 -4.35 -6.54 -6.95
C ILE A 53 -3.93 -7.89 -6.35
N GLY A 54 -4.32 -9.00 -6.98
CA GLY A 54 -3.92 -10.33 -6.55
C GLY A 54 -2.43 -10.58 -6.72
N TRP A 55 -1.83 -10.07 -7.80
CA TRP A 55 -0.38 -10.19 -8.02
C TRP A 55 0.42 -9.42 -6.97
N LEU A 56 -0.05 -8.23 -6.59
CA LEU A 56 0.57 -7.44 -5.51
C LEU A 56 0.44 -8.17 -4.17
N ASP A 57 -0.73 -8.70 -3.85
CA ASP A 57 -0.92 -9.46 -2.61
C ASP A 57 -0.12 -10.78 -2.61
N ALA A 58 0.07 -11.41 -3.77
CA ALA A 58 0.95 -12.58 -3.90
C ALA A 58 2.42 -12.22 -3.62
N ALA A 59 2.87 -11.05 -4.10
CA ALA A 59 4.19 -10.53 -3.75
C ALA A 59 4.31 -10.20 -2.25
N ALA A 60 3.24 -9.69 -1.63
CA ALA A 60 3.21 -9.45 -0.19
C ALA A 60 3.25 -10.76 0.62
N LEU A 61 2.53 -11.80 0.18
CA LEU A 61 2.56 -13.13 0.78
C LEU A 61 3.97 -13.77 0.77
N ALA A 62 4.79 -13.46 -0.25
CA ALA A 62 6.17 -13.92 -0.30
C ALA A 62 7.05 -13.36 0.84
N VAL A 63 6.66 -12.22 1.43
CA VAL A 63 7.33 -11.61 2.59
C VAL A 63 6.73 -12.10 3.91
N GLY A 64 5.41 -12.34 3.94
CA GLY A 64 4.74 -12.94 5.09
C GLY A 64 3.22 -12.97 4.95
N SER A 65 2.57 -13.84 5.72
CA SER A 65 1.12 -14.05 5.67
C SER A 65 0.34 -13.35 6.78
N SER A 66 0.98 -12.49 7.57
CA SER A 66 0.28 -11.72 8.59
C SER A 66 -0.57 -10.61 7.95
N PRO A 67 -1.69 -10.19 8.57
CA PRO A 67 -2.51 -9.09 8.04
C PRO A 67 -1.71 -7.79 7.84
N VAL A 68 -0.74 -7.53 8.72
CA VAL A 68 0.16 -6.38 8.61
C VAL A 68 1.11 -6.51 7.42
N ALA A 69 1.64 -7.70 7.14
CA ALA A 69 2.52 -7.93 6.00
C ALA A 69 1.80 -7.70 4.68
N LEU A 70 0.54 -8.16 4.56
CA LEU A 70 -0.31 -7.91 3.40
C LEU A 70 -0.57 -6.41 3.18
N ARG A 71 -0.82 -5.67 4.26
CA ARG A 71 -1.03 -4.21 4.20
C ARG A 71 0.24 -3.41 3.91
N ALA A 72 1.42 -3.96 4.24
CA ALA A 72 2.68 -3.21 4.13
C ALA A 72 2.94 -2.73 2.70
N LEU A 73 2.71 -3.60 1.71
CA LEU A 73 2.90 -3.25 0.30
C LEU A 73 1.87 -2.18 -0.16
N ALA A 74 0.59 -2.38 0.17
CA ALA A 74 -0.46 -1.42 -0.15
C ALA A 74 -0.20 -0.03 0.47
N LEU A 75 0.22 0.00 1.75
CA LEU A 75 0.57 1.24 2.44
C LEU A 75 1.83 1.89 1.89
N ALA A 76 2.83 1.12 1.46
CA ALA A 76 4.02 1.63 0.80
C ALA A 76 3.67 2.28 -0.54
N LEU A 77 2.86 1.63 -1.38
CA LEU A 77 2.39 2.18 -2.65
C LEU A 77 1.55 3.44 -2.43
N PHE A 78 0.63 3.44 -1.46
CA PHE A 78 -0.16 4.62 -1.11
C PHE A 78 0.74 5.79 -0.69
N SER A 79 1.74 5.52 0.16
CA SER A 79 2.70 6.54 0.62
C SER A 79 3.53 7.08 -0.54
N LEU A 80 3.98 6.20 -1.43
CA LEU A 80 4.69 6.59 -2.65
C LEU A 80 3.82 7.47 -3.55
N SER A 81 2.56 7.09 -3.78
CA SER A 81 1.61 7.89 -4.57
C SER A 81 1.41 9.29 -3.96
N ALA A 82 1.26 9.40 -2.65
CA ALA A 82 1.14 10.69 -1.95
C ALA A 82 2.40 11.55 -2.11
N TRP A 83 3.59 10.94 -2.01
CA TRP A 83 4.86 11.64 -2.24
C TRP A 83 5.02 12.10 -3.68
N LEU A 84 4.69 11.25 -4.65
CA LEU A 84 4.74 11.60 -6.08
C LEU A 84 3.74 12.71 -6.41
N LEU A 85 2.55 12.68 -5.82
CA LEU A 85 1.56 13.75 -5.97
C LEU A 85 2.09 15.08 -5.43
N PHE A 86 2.74 15.08 -4.25
CA PHE A 86 3.40 16.27 -3.73
C PHE A 86 4.47 16.79 -4.71
N ARG A 87 5.32 15.89 -5.25
CA ARG A 87 6.34 16.27 -6.23
C ARG A 87 5.74 16.87 -7.49
N LEU A 88 4.68 16.26 -8.01
CA LEU A 88 3.97 16.74 -9.20
C LEU A 88 3.35 18.11 -8.95
N ALA A 89 2.68 18.30 -7.81
CA ALA A 89 2.11 19.60 -7.45
C ALA A 89 3.20 20.69 -7.37
N ARG A 90 4.38 20.35 -6.84
CA ARG A 90 5.52 21.26 -6.78
C ARG A 90 6.08 21.62 -8.15
N GLU A 91 6.10 20.67 -9.06
CA GLU A 91 6.56 20.88 -10.43
C GLU A 91 5.58 21.78 -11.21
N LEU A 92 4.28 21.60 -11.00
CA LEU A 92 3.24 22.35 -11.70
C LEU A 92 2.97 23.75 -11.10
N PHE A 93 3.14 23.92 -9.78
CA PHE A 93 2.65 25.12 -9.07
C PHE A 93 3.66 25.82 -8.14
N GLY A 94 4.84 25.23 -7.89
CA GLY A 94 5.91 25.84 -7.06
C GLY A 94 6.12 25.24 -5.67
#